data_AF-A0A349PTQ7-F1
#
_entry.id   AF-A0A349PTQ7-F1
#
_cell.length_a   1.000
_cell.length_b   1.000
_cell.length_c   1.000
_cell.angle_alpha   90.00
_cell.angle_beta   90.00
_cell.angle_gamma   90.00
#
_symmetry.space_group_name_H-M   'P 1'
#
loop_
_entity.id
_entity.type
_entity.pdbx_description
1 polymer ?
#
loop_
_entity_poly.entity_id
_entity_poly.type
_entity_poly.pdbx_seq_one_letter_code
_entity_poly.pdbx_strand_id
1 'polypeptide(L)'
;GPLIRVRMQSVGSSSAHFENAFTSAGINQTKHQIYLVVDVYVSILLPGFSTTTKFSNTYSVAETVIVGSVPDNYTYFSNGEDMEQNAEDYIMNNG
;
A
#
# COMPACT_ATOMS: atom_id res chain seq x y z
N GLY A 1 44.78 2.65 29.63
CA GLY A 1 44.62 2.17 28.25
C GLY A 1 44.98 3.27 27.26
N PRO A 2 45.26 2.97 25.98
CA PRO A 2 45.67 3.97 24.99
C PRO A 2 44.51 4.85 24.50
N LEU A 3 44.84 6.07 24.07
CA LEU A 3 43.91 7.05 23.51
C LEU A 3 43.68 6.75 22.01
N ILE A 4 42.43 6.51 21.62
CA ILE A 4 42.05 6.32 20.21
C ILE A 4 41.31 7.57 19.72
N ARG A 5 41.82 8.21 18.67
CA ARG A 5 41.18 9.36 18.02
C ARG A 5 40.28 8.86 16.88
N VAL A 6 38.98 8.99 17.07
CA VAL A 6 37.97 8.69 16.04
C VAL A 6 37.54 9.99 15.37
N ARG A 7 37.39 9.99 14.04
CA ARG A 7 36.80 11.09 13.28
C ARG A 7 35.56 10.60 12.55
N MET A 8 34.43 11.23 12.81
CA MET A 8 33.19 11.00 12.06
C MET A 8 33.05 12.13 11.03
N GLN A 9 32.84 11.76 9.76
CA GLN A 9 32.63 12.73 8.69
C GLN A 9 31.40 12.32 7.88
N SER A 10 30.44 13.22 7.76
CA SER A 10 29.35 13.05 6.81
C SER A 10 29.91 13.30 5.41
N VAL A 11 30.02 12.24 4.61
CA VAL A 11 30.21 12.36 3.17
C VAL A 11 28.81 12.50 2.58
N GLY A 12 28.42 13.72 2.20
CA GLY A 12 27.06 14.11 1.82
C GLY A 12 26.57 13.50 0.50
N SER A 13 26.57 12.18 0.41
CA SER A 13 25.99 11.40 -0.68
C SER A 13 24.70 10.79 -0.16
N SER A 14 23.59 11.51 -0.32
CA SER A 14 22.25 10.94 -0.20
C SER A 14 21.75 10.55 -1.59
N SER A 15 21.33 9.30 -1.77
CA SER A 15 20.60 8.87 -2.96
C SER A 15 19.11 8.86 -2.65
N ALA A 16 18.28 9.30 -3.58
CA ALA A 16 16.83 9.21 -3.46
C ALA A 16 16.21 8.70 -4.75
N HIS A 17 15.29 7.74 -4.64
CA HIS A 17 14.57 7.17 -5.78
C HIS A 17 13.12 6.86 -5.43
N PHE A 18 12.29 6.73 -6.47
CA PHE A 18 10.87 6.38 -6.33
C PHE A 18 10.66 4.88 -6.57
N GLU A 19 9.84 4.25 -5.74
CA GLU A 19 9.38 2.87 -5.91
C GLU A 19 7.85 2.82 -5.96
N ASN A 20 7.29 1.92 -6.78
CA ASN A 20 5.85 1.72 -6.90
C ASN A 20 5.42 0.41 -6.24
N ALA A 21 4.36 0.44 -5.46
CA ALA A 21 3.73 -0.76 -4.89
C ALA A 21 2.25 -0.83 -5.23
N PHE A 22 1.78 -2.01 -5.60
CA PHE A 22 0.37 -2.30 -5.89
C PHE A 22 -0.10 -3.40 -4.94
N THR A 23 -1.17 -3.13 -4.19
CA THR A 23 -1.74 -4.05 -3.20
C THR A 23 -3.24 -4.19 -3.43
N SER A 24 -3.82 -5.37 -3.17
CA SER A 24 -5.27 -5.55 -3.24
C SER A 24 -5.95 -4.78 -2.10
N ALA A 25 -6.99 -4.01 -2.41
CA ALA A 25 -7.69 -3.12 -1.48
C ALA A 25 -9.21 -3.36 -1.40
N GLY A 26 -9.70 -4.54 -1.81
CA GLY A 26 -11.12 -4.90 -1.78
C GLY A 26 -11.58 -5.58 -3.07
N ILE A 27 -12.90 -5.72 -3.25
CA ILE A 27 -13.48 -6.28 -4.49
C ILE A 27 -13.17 -5.32 -5.63
N ASN A 28 -12.36 -5.80 -6.58
CA ASN A 28 -11.90 -5.03 -7.73
C ASN A 28 -11.27 -3.69 -7.37
N GLN A 29 -10.54 -3.64 -6.25
CA GLN A 29 -9.80 -2.44 -5.85
C GLN A 29 -8.32 -2.77 -5.71
N THR A 30 -7.48 -1.96 -6.35
CA THR A 30 -6.01 -2.01 -6.20
C THR A 30 -5.52 -0.70 -5.61
N LYS A 31 -4.84 -0.76 -4.48
CA LYS A 31 -4.14 0.38 -3.89
C LYS A 31 -2.75 0.50 -4.51
N HIS A 32 -2.51 1.59 -5.21
CA HIS A 32 -1.22 2.00 -5.76
C HIS A 32 -0.56 3.01 -4.83
N GLN A 33 0.68 2.77 -4.46
CA GLN A 33 1.49 3.65 -3.62
C GLN A 33 2.81 3.98 -4.30
N ILE A 34 3.22 5.23 -4.18
CA ILE A 34 4.54 5.70 -4.60
C ILE A 34 5.35 5.97 -3.33
N TYR A 35 6.47 5.26 -3.19
CA TYR A 35 7.41 5.41 -2.09
C TYR A 35 8.60 6.25 -2.52
N LEU A 36 9.00 7.22 -1.71
CA LEU A 36 10.30 7.87 -1.76
C LEU A 36 11.25 7.11 -0.83
N VAL A 37 12.27 6.48 -1.42
CA VAL A 37 13.34 5.81 -0.70
C VAL A 37 14.53 6.76 -0.63
N VAL A 38 15.05 6.99 0.56
CA VAL A 38 16.19 7.86 0.83
C VAL A 38 17.30 7.04 1.49
N ASP A 39 18.44 7.00 0.82
CA ASP A 39 19.64 6.30 1.25
C ASP A 39 20.73 7.29 1.65
N VAL A 40 21.21 7.19 2.89
CA VAL A 40 22.26 8.04 3.46
C VAL A 40 23.47 7.20 3.80
N TYR A 41 24.64 7.60 3.28
CA TYR A 41 25.91 6.94 3.55
C TYR A 41 26.74 7.75 4.54
N VAL A 42 27.17 7.10 5.63
CA VAL A 42 28.01 7.71 6.66
C VAL A 42 29.33 6.97 6.73
N SER A 43 30.45 7.70 6.64
CA SER A 43 31.79 7.13 6.75
C SER A 43 32.44 7.52 8.08
N ILE A 44 32.95 6.52 8.78
CA ILE A 44 33.67 6.67 10.05
C ILE A 44 35.13 6.34 9.78
N LEU A 45 36.02 7.28 10.10
CA LEU A 45 37.45 7.09 10.01
C LEU A 45 38.00 6.66 11.37
N LEU A 46 38.62 5.49 11.38
CA LEU A 46 39.35 4.92 12.52
C LEU A 46 40.85 4.94 12.19
N PRO A 47 41.74 4.88 13.21
CA PRO A 47 43.16 4.72 12.94
C PRO A 47 43.42 3.41 12.18
N GLY A 48 43.92 3.53 10.95
CA GLY A 48 44.31 2.39 10.10
C GLY A 48 43.27 1.92 9.08
N PHE A 49 41.98 2.32 9.19
CA PHE A 49 40.94 1.97 8.22
C PHE A 49 39.69 2.84 8.36
N SER A 50 38.83 2.84 7.33
CA SER A 50 37.51 3.49 7.35
C SER A 50 36.39 2.46 7.27
N THR A 51 35.26 2.72 7.91
CA THR A 51 34.02 1.95 7.73
C THR A 51 32.91 2.85 7.21
N THR A 52 32.05 2.32 6.34
CA THR A 52 30.89 3.04 5.79
C THR A 52 29.62 2.28 6.15
N THR A 53 28.61 3.00 6.63
CA THR A 53 27.28 2.47 6.99
C THR A 53 26.21 3.18 6.17
N LYS A 54 25.20 2.41 5.73
CA LYS A 54 24.03 2.89 5.01
C LYS A 54 22.83 2.97 5.96
N PHE A 55 22.15 4.11 5.96
CA PHE A 55 20.84 4.30 6.57
C PHE A 55 19.81 4.50 5.47
N SER A 56 18.75 3.69 5.45
CA SER A 56 17.68 3.77 4.44
C SER A 56 16.35 4.08 5.13
N ASN A 57 15.63 5.10 4.62
CA ASN A 57 14.28 5.45 5.05
C ASN A 57 13.32 5.44 3.86
N THR A 58 12.09 5.00 4.09
CA THR A 58 11.04 4.91 3.07
C THR A 58 9.81 5.71 3.50
N TYR A 59 9.31 6.56 2.62
CA TYR A 59 8.14 7.41 2.87
C TYR A 59 7.10 7.22 1.77
N SER A 60 5.82 7.03 2.11
CA SER A 60 4.74 7.07 1.10
C SER A 60 4.47 8.52 0.72
N VAL A 61 4.68 8.86 -0.55
CA VAL A 61 4.54 10.23 -1.06
C VAL A 61 3.28 10.43 -1.90
N ALA A 62 2.71 9.35 -2.43
CA ALA A 62 1.42 9.38 -3.11
C ALA A 62 0.71 8.04 -2.91
N GLU A 63 -0.61 8.11 -2.80
CA GLU A 63 -1.48 6.94 -2.68
C GLU A 63 -2.70 7.14 -3.59
N THR A 64 -3.12 6.08 -4.29
CA THR A 64 -4.27 6.08 -5.18
C THR A 64 -5.00 4.75 -5.11
N VAL A 65 -6.33 4.77 -5.07
CA VAL A 65 -7.17 3.58 -5.19
C VAL A 65 -7.67 3.46 -6.62
N ILE A 66 -7.32 2.35 -7.27
CA ILE A 66 -7.76 1.98 -8.62
C ILE A 66 -8.99 1.08 -8.46
N VAL A 67 -10.16 1.55 -8.91
CA VAL A 67 -11.42 0.79 -8.85
C VAL A 67 -11.70 0.19 -10.23
N GLY A 68 -11.78 -1.14 -10.29
CA GLY A 68 -12.24 -1.90 -11.46
C GLY A 68 -13.73 -2.18 -11.41
N SER A 69 -14.30 -2.60 -12.55
CA SER A 69 -15.74 -2.88 -12.67
C SER A 69 -16.20 -3.92 -11.65
N VAL A 70 -17.22 -3.59 -10.86
CA VAL A 70 -17.91 -4.56 -9.99
C VAL A 70 -18.83 -5.41 -10.88
N PRO A 71 -18.80 -6.76 -10.83
CA PRO A 71 -19.69 -7.59 -11.63
C PRO A 71 -21.15 -7.37 -11.23
N ASP A 72 -22.05 -7.24 -12.20
CA ASP A 72 -23.49 -6.98 -12.00
C ASP A 72 -24.26 -8.13 -11.29
N ASN A 73 -23.61 -9.25 -10.96
CA ASN A 73 -24.26 -10.38 -10.31
C ASN A 73 -23.81 -10.53 -8.86
N TYR A 74 -24.55 -9.88 -7.97
CA TYR A 74 -24.64 -10.25 -6.56
C TYR A 74 -25.78 -11.29 -6.45
N THR A 75 -25.50 -12.46 -5.89
CA THR A 75 -26.44 -13.59 -5.81
C THR A 75 -27.77 -13.18 -5.20
N TYR A 76 -28.85 -13.19 -5.98
CA TYR A 76 -30.22 -13.10 -5.49
C TYR A 76 -30.72 -14.53 -5.22
N PHE A 77 -30.75 -14.97 -3.96
CA PHE A 77 -31.58 -16.10 -3.58
C PHE A 77 -32.98 -15.55 -3.29
N SER A 78 -33.84 -15.50 -4.30
CA SER A 78 -35.28 -15.36 -4.07
C SER A 78 -35.83 -16.74 -3.71
N ASN A 79 -36.26 -16.93 -2.46
CA ASN A 79 -37.11 -18.06 -2.11
C ASN A 79 -38.39 -17.98 -2.95
N GLY A 80 -38.70 -19.03 -3.69
CA GLY A 80 -39.83 -19.09 -4.64
C GLY A 80 -41.22 -19.16 -4.00
N GLU A 81 -41.37 -18.74 -2.75
CA GLU A 81 -42.62 -18.85 -1.98
C GLU A 81 -43.44 -17.53 -1.96
N ASP A 82 -42.83 -16.39 -2.33
CA ASP A 82 -43.49 -15.08 -2.23
C ASP A 82 -44.22 -14.63 -3.52
N MET A 83 -44.11 -15.39 -4.63
CA MET A 83 -44.78 -15.03 -5.90
C MET A 83 -46.25 -15.46 -5.98
N GLU A 84 -46.66 -16.49 -5.24
CA GLU A 84 -48.03 -17.01 -5.29
C GLU A 84 -49.01 -16.12 -4.52
N GLN A 85 -48.62 -15.65 -3.32
CA GLN A 85 -49.47 -14.76 -2.51
C GLN A 85 -49.76 -13.42 -3.20
N ASN A 86 -48.79 -12.87 -3.94
CA ASN A 86 -48.97 -11.61 -4.67
C ASN A 86 -49.90 -11.77 -5.89
N ALA A 87 -49.99 -12.96 -6.50
CA ALA A 87 -50.90 -13.20 -7.62
C ALA A 87 -52.34 -13.38 -7.16
N GLU A 88 -52.56 -14.01 -6.00
CA GLU A 88 -53.90 -14.18 -5.41
C GLU A 88 -54.51 -12.84 -4.98
N ASP A 89 -53.74 -11.96 -4.33
CA ASP A 89 -54.22 -10.66 -3.87
C ASP A 89 -54.59 -9.72 -5.04
N TYR A 90 -53.89 -9.81 -6.17
CA TYR A 90 -54.21 -9.03 -7.37
C TYR A 90 -55.52 -9.46 -8.06
N ILE A 91 -55.87 -10.74 -7.99
CA ILE A 91 -57.12 -11.28 -8.56
C ILE A 91 -58.31 -10.94 -7.65
N MET A 92 -58.10 -10.91 -6.33
CA MET A 92 -59.16 -10.69 -5.35
C MET A 92 -59.55 -9.21 -5.15
N ASN A 93 -58.67 -8.26 -5.51
CA ASN A 93 -58.92 -6.82 -5.33
C ASN A 93 -59.33 -6.07 -6.62
N ASN A 94 -59.32 -6.73 -7.77
CA ASN A 94 -59.66 -6.10 -9.07
C ASN A 94 -60.75 -6.86 -9.85
N GLY A 95 -61.65 -7.54 -9.12
CA GLY A 95 -62.89 -8.12 -9.62
C GLY A 95 -64.11 -7.28 -9.26
#